data_AF-A0A0P0CXE6-F1
#
_entry.id   AF-A0A0P0CXE6-F1
#
_cell.length_a   1.000
_cell.length_b   1.000
_cell.length_c   1.000
_cell.angle_alpha   90.00
_cell.angle_beta   90.00
_cell.angle_gamma   90.00
#
_symmetry.space_group_name_H-M   'P 1'
#
loop_
_entity.id
_entity.type
_entity.pdbx_description
1 polymer ?
#
loop_
_entity_poly.entity_id
_entity_poly.type
_entity_poly.pdbx_seq_one_letter_code
_entity_poly.pdbx_strand_id
1 'polypeptide(L)'
;MKNPLLPLLSLVLLGAACSPSPQKKVEVLQQEVLALHDSAMAKMGALYSNRKQLTYLRDSVVVQDTQAKQSLATGISNLVQADEQMMQWMRAYRSPEGKSPEEALPYLQQEKDKIEKVRVSISQSLQTADSLNSLYSNPSK
;
A
#
# COMPACT_ATOMS: atom_id res chain seq x y z
N MET A 1 -64.75 12.18 -45.51
CA MET A 1 -64.03 11.08 -44.83
C MET A 1 -62.61 11.06 -45.37
N LYS A 2 -61.65 11.61 -44.64
CA LYS A 2 -60.22 11.63 -44.99
C LYS A 2 -59.44 11.49 -43.67
N ASN A 3 -58.92 10.30 -43.38
CA ASN A 3 -58.02 10.08 -42.24
C ASN A 3 -56.58 10.29 -42.71
N PRO A 4 -55.75 11.06 -41.99
CA PRO A 4 -54.34 11.14 -42.31
C PRO A 4 -53.54 10.03 -41.61
N LEU A 5 -52.55 9.54 -42.34
CA LEU A 5 -51.45 8.65 -41.94
C LEU A 5 -50.37 9.41 -41.12
N LEU A 6 -49.63 8.64 -40.31
CA LEU A 6 -48.25 8.82 -39.79
C LEU A 6 -47.99 9.78 -38.60
N PRO A 7 -46.86 9.66 -37.84
CA PRO A 7 -45.92 8.53 -37.64
C PRO A 7 -45.60 8.18 -36.17
N LEU A 8 -44.97 7.01 -36.03
CA LEU A 8 -44.23 6.46 -34.88
C LEU A 8 -43.06 7.39 -34.47
N LEU A 9 -43.09 7.99 -33.27
CA LEU A 9 -41.96 8.74 -32.72
C LEU A 9 -41.08 7.78 -31.88
N SER A 10 -40.09 7.17 -32.52
CA SER A 10 -39.01 6.46 -31.83
C SER A 10 -38.17 7.48 -31.05
N LEU A 11 -38.33 7.48 -29.72
CA LEU A 11 -37.48 8.20 -28.80
C LEU A 11 -36.11 7.50 -28.73
N VAL A 12 -35.17 7.97 -29.55
CA VAL A 12 -33.77 7.58 -29.48
C VAL A 12 -33.18 8.20 -28.20
N LEU A 13 -33.10 7.40 -27.13
CA LEU A 13 -32.24 7.68 -25.98
C LEU A 13 -30.78 7.51 -26.42
N LEU A 14 -30.14 8.62 -26.83
CA LEU A 14 -28.69 8.70 -26.92
C LEU A 14 -28.14 8.81 -25.49
N GLY A 15 -27.80 7.66 -24.91
CA GLY A 15 -27.02 7.58 -23.69
C GLY A 15 -25.65 8.20 -23.90
N ALA A 16 -25.41 9.36 -23.28
CA ALA A 16 -24.09 9.97 -23.21
C ALA A 16 -23.18 9.09 -22.35
N ALA A 17 -22.39 8.22 -22.99
CA ALA A 17 -21.27 7.53 -22.35
C ALA A 17 -20.19 8.56 -22.01
N CYS A 18 -20.32 9.21 -20.85
CA CYS A 18 -19.36 10.21 -20.39
C CYS A 18 -18.11 9.49 -19.88
N SER A 19 -17.07 9.41 -20.72
CA SER A 19 -15.76 8.91 -20.30
C SER A 19 -15.06 9.98 -19.45
N PRO A 20 -14.36 9.61 -18.35
CA PRO A 20 -13.67 10.59 -17.51
C PRO A 20 -12.62 11.34 -18.32
N SER A 21 -12.54 12.67 -18.12
CA SER A 21 -11.47 13.48 -18.72
C SER A 21 -10.09 12.97 -18.30
N PRO A 22 -9.03 13.19 -19.11
CA PRO A 22 -7.67 12.81 -18.74
C PRO A 22 -7.23 13.37 -17.38
N GLN A 23 -7.61 14.61 -17.06
CA GLN A 23 -7.35 15.23 -15.76
C GLN A 23 -8.05 14.47 -14.63
N LYS A 24 -9.30 14.04 -14.84
CA LYS A 24 -9.99 13.24 -13.83
C LYS A 24 -9.31 11.89 -13.57
N LYS A 25 -8.74 11.28 -14.60
CA LYS A 25 -7.96 10.03 -14.45
C LYS A 25 -6.70 10.25 -13.62
N VAL A 26 -6.01 11.39 -13.80
CA VAL A 26 -4.85 11.76 -12.98
C VAL A 26 -5.24 11.90 -11.51
N GLU A 27 -6.32 12.64 -11.21
CA GLU A 27 -6.81 12.80 -9.84
C GLU A 27 -7.12 11.46 -9.17
N VAL A 28 -7.88 10.58 -9.86
CA VAL A 28 -8.26 9.28 -9.33
C VAL A 28 -7.02 8.42 -9.06
N LEU A 29 -6.08 8.35 -10.01
CA LEU A 29 -4.87 7.55 -9.83
C LEU A 29 -3.97 8.11 -8.71
N GLN A 30 -3.89 9.43 -8.57
CA GLN A 30 -3.17 10.05 -7.46
C GLN A 30 -3.81 9.71 -6.11
N GLN A 31 -5.15 9.74 -6.01
CA GLN A 31 -5.85 9.32 -4.80
C GLN A 31 -5.59 7.86 -4.46
N GLU A 32 -5.55 6.97 -5.45
CA GLU A 32 -5.22 5.56 -5.23
C GLU A 32 -3.80 5.38 -4.68
N VAL A 33 -2.81 6.09 -5.24
CA VAL A 33 -1.42 6.08 -4.75
C VAL A 33 -1.35 6.53 -3.29
N LEU A 34 -2.01 7.64 -2.96
CA LEU A 34 -2.00 8.20 -1.60
C LEU A 34 -2.77 7.32 -0.61
N ALA A 35 -3.86 6.67 -1.04
CA ALA A 35 -4.58 5.72 -0.19
C ALA A 35 -3.73 4.49 0.18
N LEU A 36 -2.91 4.00 -0.75
CA LEU A 36 -1.95 2.92 -0.47
C LEU A 36 -0.89 3.38 0.53
N HIS A 37 -0.37 4.60 0.37
CA HIS A 37 0.53 5.23 1.33
C HIS A 37 -0.10 5.31 2.72
N ASP A 38 -1.32 5.82 2.84
CA ASP A 38 -1.97 6.01 4.14
C ASP A 38 -2.23 4.66 4.84
N SER A 39 -2.65 3.64 4.07
CA SER A 39 -2.82 2.27 4.58
C SER A 39 -1.49 1.65 5.06
N ALA A 40 -0.37 1.97 4.40
CA ALA A 40 0.96 1.56 4.84
C ALA A 40 1.39 2.35 6.10
N MET A 41 1.19 3.67 6.11
CA MET A 41 1.51 4.55 7.24
C MET A 41 0.79 4.15 8.53
N ALA A 42 -0.48 3.72 8.43
CA ALA A 42 -1.26 3.26 9.56
C ALA A 42 -0.61 2.07 10.31
N LYS A 43 0.30 1.34 9.66
CA LYS A 43 0.99 0.16 10.23
C LYS A 43 2.36 0.50 10.84
N MET A 44 2.87 1.72 10.68
CA MET A 44 4.21 2.10 11.14
C MET A 44 4.36 2.03 12.66
N GLY A 45 3.30 2.33 13.42
CA GLY A 45 3.29 2.16 14.88
C GLY A 45 3.43 0.70 15.32
N ALA A 46 2.76 -0.22 14.61
CA ALA A 46 2.89 -1.66 14.84
C ALA A 46 4.31 -2.14 14.50
N LEU A 47 4.89 -1.60 13.43
CA LEU A 47 6.24 -1.91 12.96
C LEU A 47 7.27 -1.56 14.05
N TYR A 48 7.19 -0.34 14.58
CA TYR A 48 8.05 0.12 15.67
C TYR A 48 7.88 -0.73 16.94
N SER A 49 6.64 -1.06 17.30
CA SER A 49 6.33 -1.85 18.50
C SER A 49 6.88 -3.27 18.40
N ASN A 50 6.65 -3.93 17.27
CA ASN A 50 7.20 -5.26 16.97
C ASN A 50 8.73 -5.26 17.00
N ARG A 51 9.38 -4.23 16.45
CA ARG A 51 10.84 -4.10 16.48
C ARG A 51 11.37 -4.05 17.91
N LYS A 52 10.72 -3.26 18.79
CA LYS A 52 11.08 -3.20 20.21
C LYS A 52 10.91 -4.56 20.89
N GLN A 53 9.79 -5.24 20.64
CA GLN A 53 9.53 -6.55 21.25
C GLN A 53 10.55 -7.61 20.81
N LEU A 54 10.84 -7.72 19.51
CA LEU A 54 11.86 -8.68 19.04
C LEU A 54 13.26 -8.34 19.57
N THR A 55 13.59 -7.06 19.67
CA THR A 55 14.86 -6.61 20.28
C THR A 55 14.93 -7.03 21.74
N TYR A 56 13.86 -6.79 22.50
CA TYR A 56 13.76 -7.25 23.87
C TYR A 56 13.92 -8.77 23.96
N LEU A 57 13.19 -9.56 23.17
CA LEU A 57 13.31 -11.03 23.18
C LEU A 57 14.72 -11.51 22.81
N ARG A 58 15.39 -10.86 21.85
CA ARG A 58 16.77 -11.20 21.48
C ARG A 58 17.74 -10.93 22.63
N ASP A 59 17.53 -9.86 23.38
CA ASP A 59 18.46 -9.36 24.42
C ASP A 59 18.15 -9.92 25.82
N SER A 60 16.87 -10.16 26.12
CA SER A 60 16.37 -10.64 27.41
C SER A 60 16.45 -12.15 27.53
N VAL A 61 16.41 -12.87 26.41
CA VAL A 61 16.31 -14.32 26.47
C VAL A 61 17.71 -14.93 26.51
N VAL A 62 17.90 -15.71 27.56
CA VAL A 62 18.84 -16.83 27.68
C VAL A 62 18.53 -17.88 26.60
N VAL A 63 18.44 -17.50 25.32
CA VAL A 63 18.45 -18.47 24.23
C VAL A 63 19.92 -18.76 23.96
N GLN A 64 20.43 -19.82 24.59
CA GLN A 64 21.69 -20.43 24.19
C GLN A 64 21.61 -20.97 22.74
N ASP A 65 20.39 -21.07 22.18
CA ASP A 65 20.17 -21.45 20.80
C ASP A 65 20.44 -20.28 19.81
N THR A 66 21.52 -20.45 19.06
CA THR A 66 21.99 -19.57 17.99
C THR A 66 20.94 -19.38 16.89
N GLN A 67 20.13 -20.40 16.60
CA GLN A 67 19.10 -20.32 15.55
C GLN A 67 18.00 -19.34 15.93
N ALA A 68 17.54 -19.37 17.18
CA ALA A 68 16.56 -18.41 17.67
C ALA A 68 17.07 -16.96 17.58
N LYS A 69 18.31 -16.70 18.04
CA LYS A 69 18.96 -15.39 17.94
C LYS A 69 19.04 -14.90 16.48
N GLN A 70 19.41 -15.78 15.56
CA GLN A 70 19.46 -15.46 14.14
C GLN A 70 18.07 -15.12 13.59
N SER A 71 17.04 -15.92 13.91
CA SER A 71 15.67 -15.67 13.46
C SER A 71 15.12 -14.33 13.95
N LEU A 72 15.37 -13.97 15.21
CA LEU A 72 15.00 -12.67 15.79
C LEU A 72 15.76 -11.52 15.12
N ALA A 73 17.07 -11.67 14.89
CA ALA A 73 17.87 -10.67 14.19
C ALA A 73 17.38 -10.42 12.76
N THR A 74 17.04 -11.49 12.02
CA THR A 74 16.44 -11.37 10.68
C THR A 74 15.08 -10.68 10.74
N GLY A 75 14.21 -11.04 11.70
CA GLY A 75 12.92 -10.37 11.89
C GLY A 75 13.06 -8.86 12.17
N ILE A 76 14.01 -8.48 13.02
CA ILE A 76 14.34 -7.07 13.30
C ILE A 76 14.82 -6.36 12.03
N SER A 77 15.71 -6.99 11.25
CA SER A 77 16.22 -6.42 10.00
C SER A 77 15.11 -6.19 8.97
N ASN A 78 14.18 -7.14 8.83
CA ASN A 78 13.05 -7.01 7.90
C ASN A 78 12.15 -5.82 8.27
N LEU A 79 11.87 -5.65 9.57
CA LEU A 79 11.13 -4.50 10.06
C LEU A 79 11.86 -3.18 9.75
N VAL A 80 13.16 -3.09 10.06
CA VAL A 80 13.95 -1.88 9.74
C VAL A 80 13.93 -1.57 8.25
N GLN A 81 14.11 -2.58 7.41
CA GLN A 81 14.09 -2.40 5.96
C GLN A 81 12.72 -1.92 5.44
N ALA A 82 11.62 -2.46 5.96
CA ALA A 82 10.27 -2.03 5.57
C ALA A 82 9.99 -0.58 5.97
N ASP A 83 10.47 -0.14 7.15
CA ASP A 83 10.42 1.26 7.59
C ASP A 83 11.23 2.16 6.65
N GLU A 84 12.48 1.79 6.36
CA GLU A 84 13.34 2.54 5.45
C GLU A 84 12.77 2.67 4.04
N GLN A 85 12.16 1.61 3.51
CA GLN A 85 11.51 1.62 2.19
C GLN A 85 10.37 2.65 2.14
N MET A 86 9.56 2.74 3.19
CA MET A 86 8.50 3.74 3.29
C MET A 86 9.06 5.16 3.35
N MET A 87 10.09 5.37 4.18
CA MET A 87 10.77 6.67 4.29
C MET A 87 11.44 7.09 2.97
N GLN A 88 12.03 6.15 2.24
CA GLN A 88 12.62 6.40 0.92
C GLN A 88 11.54 6.79 -0.10
N TRP A 89 10.40 6.09 -0.12
CA TRP A 89 9.28 6.44 -0.98
C TRP A 89 8.77 7.86 -0.69
N MET A 90 8.54 8.21 0.58
CA MET A 90 8.08 9.56 0.96
C MET A 90 9.06 10.66 0.56
N ARG A 91 10.38 10.41 0.64
CA ARG A 91 11.40 11.37 0.18
C ARG A 91 11.47 11.50 -1.33
N ALA A 92 11.13 10.44 -2.07
CA ALA A 92 11.21 10.39 -3.53
C ALA A 92 9.94 10.88 -4.23
N TYR A 93 8.76 10.67 -3.63
CA TYR A 93 7.47 11.04 -4.21
C TYR A 93 7.37 12.55 -4.46
N ARG A 94 6.79 12.93 -5.60
CA ARG A 94 6.51 14.32 -5.99
C ARG A 94 5.08 14.40 -6.51
N SER A 95 4.29 15.35 -6.01
CA SER A 95 2.95 15.61 -6.56
C SER A 95 3.08 15.92 -8.06
N PRO A 96 2.25 15.31 -8.94
CA PRO A 96 2.26 15.61 -10.37
C PRO A 96 1.46 16.89 -10.71
N GLU A 97 1.12 17.72 -9.73
CA GLU A 97 0.48 19.01 -9.94
C GLU A 97 1.22 19.86 -10.98
N GLY A 98 0.45 20.42 -11.92
CA GLY A 98 0.99 21.22 -13.03
C GLY A 98 1.55 20.41 -14.20
N LYS A 99 1.65 19.07 -14.11
CA LYS A 99 2.05 18.21 -15.24
C LYS A 99 0.89 17.92 -16.17
N SER A 100 1.20 17.65 -17.45
CA SER A 100 0.17 17.20 -18.39
C SER A 100 -0.28 15.77 -18.04
N PRO A 101 -1.51 15.36 -18.41
CA PRO A 101 -1.97 13.98 -18.20
C PRO A 101 -1.05 12.93 -18.81
N GLU A 102 -0.43 13.22 -19.95
CA GLU A 102 0.51 12.34 -20.66
C GLU A 102 1.79 12.07 -19.86
N GLU A 103 2.22 13.04 -19.04
CA GLU A 103 3.37 12.90 -18.15
C GLU A 103 2.98 12.34 -16.77
N ALA A 104 1.82 12.76 -16.26
CA ALA A 104 1.36 12.44 -14.91
C ALA A 104 0.91 10.98 -14.77
N LEU A 105 0.17 10.45 -15.75
CA LEU A 105 -0.39 9.09 -15.65
C LEU A 105 0.70 8.00 -15.58
N PRO A 106 1.73 7.98 -16.45
CA PRO A 106 2.79 6.97 -16.37
C PRO A 106 3.59 7.09 -15.07
N TYR A 107 3.86 8.32 -14.61
CA TYR A 107 4.55 8.57 -13.35
C TYR A 107 3.75 8.00 -12.17
N LEU A 108 2.47 8.34 -12.06
CA LEU A 108 1.61 7.85 -10.99
C LEU A 108 1.43 6.33 -11.01
N GLN A 109 1.39 5.71 -12.20
CA GLN A 109 1.35 4.24 -12.30
C GLN A 109 2.61 3.60 -11.71
N GLN A 110 3.79 4.17 -11.99
CA GLN A 110 5.04 3.70 -11.39
C GLN A 110 5.06 3.91 -9.87
N GLU A 111 4.56 5.06 -9.39
CA GLU A 111 4.48 5.31 -7.95
C GLU A 111 3.49 4.37 -7.26
N LYS A 112 2.37 4.02 -7.90
CA LYS A 112 1.41 3.02 -7.42
C LYS A 112 2.07 1.66 -7.22
N ASP A 113 2.86 1.20 -8.19
CA ASP A 113 3.56 -0.07 -8.09
C ASP A 113 4.63 -0.06 -6.98
N LYS A 114 5.33 1.08 -6.81
CA LYS A 114 6.32 1.25 -5.73
C LYS A 114 5.66 1.21 -4.36
N ILE A 115 4.60 1.99 -4.14
CA ILE A 115 3.95 2.06 -2.83
C ILE A 115 3.23 0.75 -2.49
N GLU A 116 2.70 0.02 -3.47
CA GLU A 116 2.15 -1.32 -3.21
C GLU A 116 3.22 -2.31 -2.74
N LYS A 117 4.43 -2.28 -3.33
CA LYS A 117 5.56 -3.10 -2.86
C LYS A 117 5.94 -2.76 -1.42
N VAL A 118 5.98 -1.48 -1.07
CA VAL A 118 6.22 -1.03 0.31
C VAL A 118 5.13 -1.55 1.25
N ARG A 119 3.85 -1.42 0.88
CA ARG A 119 2.70 -1.91 1.66
C ARG A 119 2.78 -3.41 1.93
N VAL A 120 3.14 -4.19 0.91
CA VAL A 120 3.32 -5.65 1.02
C VAL A 120 4.50 -5.97 1.94
N SER A 121 5.64 -5.30 1.76
CA SER A 121 6.83 -5.46 2.60
C SER A 121 6.55 -5.21 4.09
N ILE A 122 5.83 -4.13 4.41
CA ILE A 122 5.38 -3.83 5.78
C ILE A 122 4.49 -4.96 6.32
N SER A 123 3.51 -5.40 5.54
CA SER A 123 2.55 -6.43 5.97
C SER A 123 3.23 -7.78 6.24
N GLN A 124 4.14 -8.20 5.37
CA GLN A 124 4.91 -9.45 5.51
C GLN A 124 5.89 -9.39 6.68
N SER A 125 6.54 -8.23 6.89
CA SER A 125 7.46 -8.04 8.01
C SER A 125 6.73 -8.11 9.36
N LEU A 126 5.53 -7.53 9.43
CA LEU A 126 4.66 -7.62 10.61
C LEU A 126 4.20 -9.05 10.88
N GLN A 127 3.70 -9.77 9.86
CA GLN A 127 3.28 -11.16 10.01
C GLN A 127 4.43 -12.05 10.54
N THR A 128 5.64 -11.82 10.01
CA THR A 128 6.84 -12.52 10.47
C THR A 128 7.16 -12.18 11.94
N ALA A 129 7.10 -10.90 12.30
CA ALA A 129 7.39 -10.44 13.65
C ALA A 129 6.38 -10.97 14.68
N ASP A 130 5.09 -10.98 14.35
CA ASP A 130 4.04 -11.52 15.21
C ASP A 130 4.23 -13.03 15.44
N SER A 131 4.68 -13.76 14.41
CA SER A 131 5.01 -15.19 14.50
C SER A 131 6.20 -15.43 15.43
N LEU A 132 7.27 -14.63 15.31
CA LEU A 132 8.45 -14.71 16.18
C LEU A 132 8.10 -14.33 17.63
N ASN A 133 7.30 -13.29 17.84
CA ASN A 133 6.82 -12.92 19.17
C ASN A 133 6.04 -14.05 19.80
N SER A 134 5.11 -14.68 19.06
CA SER A 134 4.32 -15.80 19.56
C SER A 134 5.18 -17.01 19.91
N LEU A 135 6.23 -17.27 19.11
CA LEU A 135 7.14 -18.39 19.31
C LEU A 135 8.03 -18.20 20.55
N TYR A 136 8.53 -16.99 20.80
CA TYR A 136 9.55 -16.75 21.82
C TYR A 136 9.07 -16.01 23.09
N SER A 137 7.83 -15.49 23.12
CA SER A 137 7.29 -14.82 24.31
C SER A 137 6.71 -15.78 25.36
N ASN A 138 6.60 -17.07 25.06
CA ASN A 138 5.98 -18.05 25.95
C ASN A 138 7.04 -19.05 26.46
N PRO A 139 7.48 -18.99 27.74
CA PRO A 139 8.57 -19.81 28.27
C PRO A 139 8.22 -21.28 28.53
N SER A 140 7.04 -21.76 28.10
CA SER A 140 6.52 -23.10 28.40
C SER A 140 6.60 -24.09 27.23
N LYS A 141 7.48 -23.87 26.24
CA LYS A 141 7.86 -24.86 25.23
C LYS A 141 9.35 -25.10 25.25
#